data_AF-A0A8J7VWZ8-F1
#
_entry.id   AF-A0A8J7VWZ8-F1
#
_cell.length_a   1.000
_cell.length_b   1.000
_cell.length_c   1.000
_cell.angle_alpha   90.00
_cell.angle_beta   90.00
_cell.angle_gamma   90.00
#
_symmetry.space_group_name_H-M   'P 1'
#
loop_
_entity.id
_entity.type
_entity.pdbx_description
1 polymer ?
#
loop_
_entity_poly.entity_id
_entity_poly.type
_entity_poly.pdbx_seq_one_letter_code
_entity_poly.pdbx_strand_id
1 'polypeptide(L)'
;MDFERLINASKTYVFRKSVPAGESGFIEHSLVAHGTVENVKIRFAAGENGTLRIRPVVIIPQEIMIDLFTYAEGGDKYISGDDETVSSSVRYEIENNAVLRVFYENHGEPGSADSQVNVDIEVTYFQITEPRNIIG
;
A
#
# COMPACT_ATOMS: atom_id res chain seq x y z
N MET A 1 -36.38 -13.28 8.01
CA MET A 1 -35.06 -12.84 8.49
C MET A 1 -34.13 -13.00 7.32
N ASP A 2 -33.94 -11.92 6.55
CA ASP A 2 -32.96 -11.93 5.46
C ASP A 2 -31.60 -11.60 6.07
N PHE A 3 -30.66 -12.53 5.89
CA PHE A 3 -29.31 -12.38 6.39
C PHE A 3 -28.53 -11.50 5.42
N GLU A 4 -27.95 -10.42 5.93
CA GLU A 4 -26.97 -9.60 5.22
C GLU A 4 -25.83 -10.50 4.73
N ARG A 5 -25.60 -10.53 3.42
CA ARG A 5 -24.47 -11.26 2.84
C ARG A 5 -23.33 -10.28 2.64
N LEU A 6 -22.32 -10.37 3.52
CA LEU A 6 -21.01 -9.73 3.34
C LEU A 6 -20.36 -10.34 2.09
N ILE A 7 -20.31 -9.58 0.99
CA ILE A 7 -19.47 -9.94 -0.15
C ILE A 7 -18.15 -9.20 0.06
N ASN A 8 -17.12 -9.95 0.46
CA ASN A 8 -15.76 -9.44 0.50
C ASN A 8 -15.29 -9.24 -0.95
N ALA A 9 -15.15 -7.98 -1.38
CA ALA A 9 -14.61 -7.64 -2.69
C ALA A 9 -13.16 -7.20 -2.53
N SER A 10 -12.21 -8.06 -2.90
CA SER A 10 -10.78 -7.75 -2.91
C SER A 10 -10.42 -6.88 -4.11
N LYS A 11 -9.68 -5.81 -3.87
CA LYS A 11 -9.12 -4.90 -4.88
C LYS A 11 -7.65 -4.66 -4.61
N THR A 12 -6.82 -4.81 -5.64
CA THR A 12 -5.39 -4.48 -5.58
C THR A 12 -5.15 -3.06 -6.09
N TYR A 13 -4.47 -2.26 -5.28
CA TYR A 13 -3.97 -0.94 -5.62
C TYR A 13 -2.50 -1.06 -6.03
N VAL A 14 -2.18 -0.56 -7.22
CA VAL A 14 -0.89 -0.76 -7.89
C VAL A 14 -0.16 0.57 -7.97
N PHE A 15 0.96 0.68 -7.25
CA PHE A 15 1.81 1.88 -7.21
C PHE A 15 3.05 1.65 -8.06
N ARG A 16 3.18 2.41 -9.15
CA ARG A 16 4.29 2.29 -10.11
C ARG A 16 4.84 3.65 -10.48
N LYS A 17 6.17 3.82 -10.41
CA LYS A 17 6.84 5.06 -10.82
C LYS A 17 8.33 4.82 -11.07
N SER A 18 8.86 5.43 -12.15
CA SER A 18 10.30 5.62 -12.37
C SER A 18 10.78 6.81 -11.55
N VAL A 19 11.82 6.61 -10.75
CA VAL A 19 12.33 7.59 -9.79
C VAL A 19 13.83 7.81 -10.07
N PRO A 20 14.22 8.97 -10.62
CA PRO A 20 15.62 9.34 -10.80
C PRO A 20 16.42 9.38 -9.50
N ALA A 21 17.74 9.24 -9.62
CA ALA A 21 18.68 9.35 -8.52
C ALA A 21 18.50 10.68 -7.76
N GLY A 22 18.35 10.61 -6.44
CA GLY A 22 18.15 11.76 -5.55
C GLY A 22 16.70 12.23 -5.42
N GLU A 23 15.73 11.65 -6.15
CA GLU A 23 14.33 12.01 -5.99
C GLU A 23 13.70 11.29 -4.79
N SER A 24 12.90 12.03 -4.01
CA SER A 24 12.03 11.52 -2.96
C SER A 24 10.61 12.06 -3.12
N GLY A 25 9.62 11.32 -2.59
CA GLY A 25 8.23 11.73 -2.68
C GLY A 25 7.26 10.63 -2.27
N PHE A 26 6.03 10.73 -2.76
CA PHE A 26 5.00 9.73 -2.51
C PHE A 26 4.04 9.56 -3.69
N ILE A 27 3.37 8.41 -3.73
CA ILE A 27 2.26 8.09 -4.64
C ILE A 27 1.08 7.67 -3.76
N GLU A 28 -0.13 8.13 -4.08
CA GLU A 28 -1.29 7.90 -3.23
C GLU A 28 -2.57 7.50 -3.98
N HIS A 29 -3.44 6.78 -3.27
CA HIS A 29 -4.77 6.42 -3.70
C HIS A 29 -5.76 6.60 -2.55
N SER A 30 -6.82 7.37 -2.79
CA SER A 30 -7.95 7.48 -1.87
C SER A 30 -8.81 6.22 -1.91
N LEU A 31 -9.25 5.78 -0.73
CA LEU A 31 -10.18 4.69 -0.53
C LEU A 31 -11.58 5.27 -0.28
N VAL A 32 -12.60 4.65 -0.87
CA VAL A 32 -13.96 5.19 -0.94
C VAL A 32 -14.95 4.46 -0.04
N ALA A 33 -14.50 3.46 0.70
CA ALA A 33 -15.35 2.59 1.51
C ALA A 33 -14.56 1.95 2.66
N HIS A 34 -15.30 1.42 3.64
CA HIS A 34 -14.75 0.64 4.74
C HIS A 34 -14.26 -0.73 4.26
N GLY A 35 -13.18 -1.21 4.86
CA GLY A 35 -12.57 -2.48 4.49
C GLY A 35 -11.39 -2.82 5.36
N THR A 36 -10.54 -3.70 4.84
CA THR A 36 -9.31 -4.15 5.49
C THR A 36 -8.18 -4.18 4.47
N VAL A 37 -7.04 -3.59 4.80
CA VAL A 37 -5.76 -3.81 4.10
C VAL A 37 -5.26 -5.19 4.48
N GLU A 38 -5.25 -6.12 3.53
CA GLU A 38 -4.89 -7.51 3.80
C GLU A 38 -3.39 -7.74 3.62
N ASN A 39 -2.83 -7.25 2.51
CA ASN A 39 -1.50 -7.62 2.08
C ASN A 39 -0.79 -6.44 1.40
N VAL A 40 0.52 -6.34 1.61
CA VAL A 40 1.40 -5.44 0.88
C VAL A 40 2.55 -6.22 0.28
N LYS A 41 2.78 -6.02 -1.01
CA LYS A 41 3.87 -6.64 -1.76
C LYS A 41 4.73 -5.58 -2.41
N ILE A 42 6.04 -5.63 -2.16
CA ILE A 42 7.06 -4.77 -2.75
C ILE A 42 7.95 -5.64 -3.64
N ARG A 43 8.30 -5.13 -4.82
CA ARG A 43 9.26 -5.76 -5.73
C ARG A 43 10.40 -4.79 -6.00
N PHE A 44 11.62 -5.20 -5.69
CA PHE A 44 12.82 -4.47 -6.08
C PHE A 44 13.34 -5.05 -7.40
N ALA A 45 13.71 -4.17 -8.33
CA ALA A 45 14.35 -4.59 -9.56
C ALA A 45 15.80 -5.04 -9.28
N ALA A 46 16.35 -5.87 -10.16
CA ALA A 46 17.76 -6.23 -10.09
C ALA A 46 18.64 -4.98 -10.30
N GLY A 47 19.66 -4.82 -9.47
CA GLY A 47 20.58 -3.68 -9.51
C GLY A 47 20.12 -2.48 -8.68
N GLU A 48 18.99 -2.59 -7.97
CA GLU A 48 18.53 -1.56 -7.04
C GLU A 48 19.45 -1.46 -5.81
N ASN A 49 20.24 -2.50 -5.47
CA ASN A 49 21.35 -2.47 -4.49
C ASN A 49 21.08 -1.70 -3.18
N GLY A 50 19.83 -1.64 -2.71
CA GLY A 50 19.42 -0.85 -1.54
C GLY A 50 19.35 0.67 -1.74
N THR A 51 19.51 1.18 -2.96
CA THR A 51 19.39 2.60 -3.33
C THR A 51 17.95 3.09 -3.22
N LEU A 52 16.98 2.28 -3.65
CA LEU A 52 15.56 2.57 -3.50
C LEU A 52 15.06 2.14 -2.12
N ARG A 53 14.49 3.10 -1.41
CA ARG A 53 13.83 2.93 -0.12
C ARG A 53 12.34 3.17 -0.28
N ILE A 54 11.52 2.27 0.26
CA ILE A 54 10.06 2.29 0.12
C ILE A 54 9.40 2.16 1.49
N ARG A 55 8.38 2.99 1.75
CA ARG A 55 7.58 2.95 2.98
C ARG A 55 6.09 3.05 2.65
N PRO A 56 5.39 1.90 2.59
CA PRO A 56 3.94 1.86 2.42
C PRO A 56 3.22 2.18 3.74
N VAL A 57 2.24 3.08 3.68
CA VAL A 57 1.43 3.48 4.83
C VAL A 57 -0.05 3.55 4.44
N VAL A 58 -0.90 3.48 5.45
CA VAL A 58 -2.29 3.94 5.36
C VAL A 58 -2.47 5.18 6.23
N ILE A 59 -3.19 6.17 5.72
CA ILE A 59 -3.52 7.41 6.41
C ILE A 59 -5.03 7.38 6.65
N ILE A 60 -5.43 7.34 7.91
CA ILE A 60 -6.82 7.39 8.34
C ILE A 60 -7.21 8.86 8.54
N PRO A 61 -8.49 9.27 8.29
CA PRO A 61 -8.97 10.60 8.65
C PRO A 61 -8.56 10.99 10.08
N GLN A 62 -8.26 12.27 10.30
CA GLN A 62 -7.55 12.79 11.49
C GLN A 62 -6.03 12.55 11.51
N GLU A 63 -5.45 12.27 10.34
CA GLU A 63 -3.99 12.24 10.06
C GLU A 63 -3.20 11.15 10.80
N ILE A 64 -3.86 10.07 11.24
CA ILE A 64 -3.15 8.93 11.79
C ILE A 64 -2.49 8.18 10.63
N MET A 65 -1.15 8.23 10.60
CA MET A 65 -0.33 7.48 9.66
C MET A 65 0.08 6.14 10.28
N ILE A 66 -0.34 5.05 9.66
CA ILE A 66 -0.03 3.69 10.10
C ILE A 66 0.91 3.04 9.09
N ASP A 67 2.06 2.60 9.59
CA ASP A 67 3.05 1.85 8.85
C ASP A 67 2.52 0.44 8.51
N LEU A 68 2.57 0.04 7.24
CA LEU A 68 2.08 -1.29 6.80
C LEU A 68 3.14 -2.40 6.92
N PHE A 69 4.28 -2.09 7.52
CA PHE A 69 5.32 -3.04 7.85
C PHE A 69 5.82 -2.76 9.27
N THR A 70 6.24 -3.82 9.95
CA THR A 70 6.94 -3.68 11.23
C THR A 70 8.40 -3.41 10.97
N TYR A 71 8.90 -2.30 11.50
CA TYR A 71 10.31 -1.91 11.44
C TYR A 71 10.99 -2.23 12.78
N ALA A 72 12.31 -2.45 12.74
CA ALA A 72 13.10 -2.59 13.96
C ALA A 72 13.01 -1.31 14.81
N GLU A 73 12.88 -1.46 16.12
CA GLU A 73 12.76 -0.32 17.04
C GLU A 73 14.03 0.55 16.98
N GLY A 74 13.85 1.85 16.72
CA GLY A 74 14.96 2.80 16.54
C GLY A 74 15.66 2.78 15.17
N GLY A 75 15.19 1.95 14.22
CA GLY A 75 15.73 1.86 12.86
C GLY A 75 15.02 2.74 11.83
N ASP A 76 15.55 2.74 10.60
CA ASP A 76 14.94 3.41 9.45
C ASP A 76 13.58 2.78 9.12
N LYS A 77 12.56 3.62 8.90
CA LYS A 77 11.18 3.19 8.55
C LYS A 77 11.02 2.85 7.07
N TYR A 78 12.07 2.37 6.42
CA TYR A 78 12.07 2.09 5.00
C TYR A 78 12.50 0.65 4.72
N ILE A 79 11.95 0.09 3.65
CA ILE A 79 12.32 -1.20 3.10
C ILE A 79 13.14 -0.93 1.85
N SER A 80 14.28 -1.59 1.74
CA SER A 80 15.17 -1.56 0.58
C SER A 80 15.69 -2.96 0.32
N GLY A 81 15.99 -3.29 -0.93
CA GLY A 81 16.50 -4.61 -1.30
C GLY A 81 17.18 -4.61 -2.66
N ASP A 82 17.56 -5.80 -3.12
CA ASP A 82 18.12 -6.06 -4.45
C ASP A 82 17.56 -7.38 -4.99
N ASP A 83 17.00 -7.35 -6.20
CA ASP A 83 16.34 -8.50 -6.87
C ASP A 83 15.41 -9.33 -5.95
N GLU A 84 14.68 -8.64 -5.08
CA GLU A 84 13.90 -9.27 -4.01
C GLU A 84 12.42 -8.88 -4.07
N THR A 85 11.57 -9.83 -3.68
CA THR A 85 10.16 -9.57 -3.40
C THR A 85 9.91 -9.68 -1.90
N VAL A 86 9.41 -8.60 -1.31
CA VAL A 86 9.02 -8.55 0.10
C VAL A 86 7.51 -8.51 0.20
N SER A 87 6.91 -9.34 1.04
CA SER A 87 5.46 -9.35 1.28
C SER A 87 5.13 -9.42 2.75
N SER A 88 4.11 -8.68 3.18
CA SER A 88 3.60 -8.68 4.56
C SER A 88 2.08 -8.76 4.58
N SER A 89 1.56 -9.65 5.43
CA SER A 89 0.15 -9.72 5.79
C SER A 89 -0.09 -8.77 6.96
N VAL A 90 -0.94 -7.77 6.76
CA VAL A 90 -1.04 -6.62 7.68
C VAL A 90 -2.36 -6.48 8.41
N ARG A 91 -3.46 -6.98 7.81
CA ARG A 91 -4.82 -6.93 8.36
C ARG A 91 -5.12 -5.66 9.18
N TYR A 92 -5.13 -4.52 8.50
CA TYR A 92 -5.51 -3.25 9.11
C TYR A 92 -6.89 -2.79 8.62
N GLU A 93 -7.81 -2.56 9.55
CA GLU A 93 -9.11 -1.99 9.23
C GLU A 93 -8.96 -0.53 8.77
N ILE A 94 -9.75 -0.18 7.76
CA ILE A 94 -9.76 1.15 7.16
C ILE A 94 -11.17 1.71 7.14
N GLU A 95 -11.25 3.03 7.29
CA GLU A 95 -12.49 3.78 7.22
C GLU A 95 -12.69 4.43 5.85
N ASN A 96 -13.89 4.93 5.61
CA ASN A 96 -14.16 5.77 4.45
C ASN A 96 -13.22 6.99 4.43
N ASN A 97 -12.71 7.34 3.25
CA ASN A 97 -11.74 8.41 3.00
C ASN A 97 -10.33 8.15 3.56
N ALA A 98 -10.00 6.92 3.95
CA ALA A 98 -8.60 6.56 4.17
C ALA A 98 -7.79 6.70 2.87
N VAL A 99 -6.49 6.94 2.99
CA VAL A 99 -5.56 7.09 1.87
C VAL A 99 -4.46 6.06 1.99
N LEU A 100 -4.28 5.24 0.95
CA LEU A 100 -3.05 4.45 0.80
C LEU A 100 -1.97 5.35 0.23
N ARG A 101 -0.79 5.36 0.84
CA ARG A 101 0.34 6.14 0.36
C ARG A 101 1.62 5.30 0.39
N VAL A 102 2.40 5.39 -0.67
CA VAL A 102 3.73 4.79 -0.76
C VAL A 102 4.75 5.91 -0.83
N PHE A 103 5.51 6.10 0.25
CA PHE A 103 6.69 6.97 0.23
C PHE A 103 7.86 6.26 -0.43
N TYR A 104 8.68 7.02 -1.12
CA TYR A 104 9.89 6.52 -1.76
C TYR A 104 11.04 7.52 -1.62
N GLU A 105 12.25 6.99 -1.54
CA GLU A 105 13.51 7.75 -1.62
C GLU A 105 14.50 6.98 -2.47
N ASN A 106 15.03 7.60 -3.53
CA ASN A 106 16.11 7.02 -4.31
C ASN A 106 17.44 7.68 -3.93
N HIS A 107 18.30 6.91 -3.27
CA HIS A 107 19.66 7.31 -2.86
C HIS A 107 20.73 6.89 -3.88
N GLY A 108 20.33 6.57 -5.11
CA GLY A 108 21.24 6.25 -6.22
C GLY A 108 22.19 7.41 -6.55
N GLU A 109 23.32 7.08 -7.17
CA GLU A 109 24.31 8.07 -7.59
C GLU A 109 23.83 8.87 -8.81
N PRO A 110 24.14 10.17 -8.91
CA PRO A 110 23.79 10.97 -10.09
C PRO A 110 24.31 10.33 -11.38
N GLY A 111 23.42 10.10 -12.34
CA GLY A 111 23.74 9.45 -13.62
C GLY A 111 23.56 7.92 -13.63
N SER A 112 23.13 7.31 -12.52
CA SER A 112 22.65 5.93 -12.52
C SER A 112 21.32 5.80 -13.27
N ALA A 113 20.93 4.56 -13.56
CA ALA A 113 19.58 4.27 -14.05
C ALA A 113 18.53 4.67 -12.99
N ASP A 114 17.34 5.02 -13.46
CA ASP A 114 16.20 5.31 -12.58
C ASP A 114 15.74 4.05 -11.84
N SER A 115 15.45 4.22 -10.56
CA SER A 115 14.86 3.18 -9.74
C SER A 115 13.38 3.01 -10.02
N GLN A 116 12.85 1.80 -9.83
CA GLN A 116 11.45 1.49 -10.11
C GLN A 116 10.66 1.17 -8.84
N VAL A 117 9.77 2.07 -8.45
CA VAL A 117 8.79 1.80 -7.39
C VAL A 117 7.79 0.76 -7.90
N ASN A 118 7.73 -0.40 -7.24
CA ASN A 118 6.78 -1.46 -7.53
C ASN A 118 6.12 -1.97 -6.25
N VAL A 119 4.99 -1.37 -5.86
CA VAL A 119 4.23 -1.77 -4.66
C VAL A 119 2.79 -2.12 -5.02
N ASP A 120 2.31 -3.26 -4.53
CA ASP A 120 0.93 -3.71 -4.64
C ASP A 120 0.32 -3.79 -3.23
N ILE A 121 -0.83 -3.15 -3.03
CA ILE A 121 -1.55 -3.16 -1.75
C ILE A 121 -2.94 -3.75 -1.98
N GLU A 122 -3.27 -4.83 -1.30
CA GLU A 122 -4.57 -5.49 -1.39
C GLU A 122 -5.51 -4.99 -0.30
N VAL A 123 -6.71 -4.58 -0.71
CA VAL A 123 -7.78 -4.12 0.17
C VAL A 123 -9.02 -4.94 -0.07
N THR A 124 -9.61 -5.49 0.99
CA THR A 124 -10.90 -6.17 0.96
C THR A 124 -11.97 -5.24 1.50
N TYR A 125 -12.98 -4.93 0.70
CA TYR A 125 -14.09 -4.06 1.12
C TYR A 125 -15.24 -4.86 1.73
N PHE A 126 -15.87 -4.30 2.77
CA PHE A 126 -17.11 -4.81 3.32
C PHE A 126 -18.28 -4.31 2.46
N GLN A 127 -18.90 -5.15 1.62
CA GLN A 127 -20.16 -4.79 0.98
C GLN A 127 -21.34 -5.07 1.91
N ILE A 128 -22.12 -4.02 2.22
CA ILE A 128 -23.50 -4.16 2.70
C ILE A 128 -24.37 -4.26 1.46
N THR A 129 -24.95 -5.44 1.21
CA THR A 129 -25.96 -5.58 0.15
C THR A 129 -27.31 -5.23 0.77
N GLU A 130 -27.96 -4.14 0.35
CA GLU A 130 -29.34 -3.86 0.76
C GLU A 130 -30.26 -5.03 0.36
N PRO A 131 -31.21 -5.46 1.22
CA PRO A 131 -32.17 -6.47 0.83
C PRO A 131 -32.98 -5.93 -0.36
N ARG A 132 -32.95 -6.66 -1.49
CA ARG A 132 -33.87 -6.40 -2.59
C ARG A 132 -35.29 -6.56 -2.04
N ASN A 133 -36.03 -5.47 -1.91
CA ASN A 133 -37.47 -5.53 -1.71
C ASN A 133 -38.06 -6.33 -2.88
N ILE A 134 -38.41 -7.60 -2.63
CA ILE A 134 -39.28 -8.37 -3.51
C ILE A 134 -40.66 -7.77 -3.29
N ILE A 135 -41.02 -6.78 -4.12
CA ILE A 135 -42.41 -6.33 -4.20
C ILE A 135 -43.18 -7.48 -4.84
N GLY A 136 -44.10 -8.05 -4.06
CA GLY A 136 -44.97 -9.16 -4.47
C GLY A 136 -46.00 -8.78 -5.51
#